data_AF-K1QF88-F1
#
_entry.id   AF-K1QF88-F1
#
_cell.length_a   1.000
_cell.length_b   1.000
_cell.length_c   1.000
_cell.angle_alpha   90.00
_cell.angle_beta   90.00
_cell.angle_gamma   90.00
#
_symmetry.space_group_name_H-M   'P 1'
#
loop_
_entity.id
_entity.type
_entity.pdbx_description
1 polymer ?
#
loop_
_entity_poly.entity_id
_entity_poly.type
_entity_poly.pdbx_seq_one_letter_code
_entity_poly.pdbx_strand_id
1 'polypeptide(L)'
;MGDVPGPSTAPYFMPRKATENFARLCQLIMTICSDLLRDVLSRYIKPADLRSELDNNRRKLEKIMNAAQKDLIYPASGSSAITAKDLDISVLYILLRNICNIPKHKNGWGKPPKKGDKSIAACIEKIKNERNLISGHSTAGAIEDNEFQNHWTELRDAIVEIEKCLTSGNLYERGVELLLSCDLNPQKSKEYEDEFKRIQERIESLESSKARTEKKIEDIQSFQRKTENELVIKQAKMNNLEKNVKKSSGRKRKDQGYSKRKKFEDLEKRIKGLEGDCFFNCCDTQCFRTIKHVLSSWSIIDPIQLAEQSNGKFFSPVSTDSRLDKVEDQQNSVTQEIRERFEEFETSILSIMQGRLSALNNTIEGRLIGMEQKIEGTLSRMGEKMEGNPPNLETLPYVHHALSVTIANSHANA
;
A
#
# COMPACT_ATOMS: atom_id res chain seq x y z
N MET A 1 -15.70 61.53 -15.33
CA MET A 1 -16.00 60.22 -15.95
C MET A 1 -14.72 59.80 -16.64
N GLY A 2 -14.14 58.65 -16.27
CA GLY A 2 -12.92 58.16 -16.90
C GLY A 2 -13.27 57.29 -18.10
N ASP A 3 -12.62 57.51 -19.23
CA ASP A 3 -12.83 56.70 -20.43
C ASP A 3 -12.40 55.26 -20.18
N VAL A 4 -13.35 54.34 -20.35
CA VAL A 4 -13.06 52.90 -20.34
C VAL A 4 -12.39 52.56 -21.66
N PRO A 5 -11.18 51.96 -21.68
CA PRO A 5 -10.56 51.52 -22.92
C PRO A 5 -11.47 50.53 -23.64
N GLY A 6 -11.81 50.84 -24.90
CA GLY A 6 -12.61 49.95 -25.73
C GLY A 6 -11.93 48.58 -25.93
N PRO A 7 -12.70 47.52 -26.24
CA PRO A 7 -12.14 46.20 -26.47
C PRO A 7 -11.06 46.26 -27.56
N SER A 8 -9.89 45.68 -27.25
CA SER A 8 -8.71 45.71 -28.13
C SER A 8 -9.06 45.17 -29.52
N THR A 9 -8.92 46.02 -30.54
CA THR A 9 -9.03 45.67 -31.97
C THR A 9 -7.76 44.96 -32.48
N ALA A 10 -7.12 44.15 -31.64
CA ALA A 10 -6.15 43.16 -32.09
C ALA A 10 -6.87 42.22 -33.08
N PRO A 11 -6.42 42.13 -34.35
CA PRO A 11 -7.08 41.28 -35.33
C PRO A 11 -7.04 39.83 -34.83
N TYR A 12 -8.20 39.16 -34.87
CA TYR A 12 -8.29 37.73 -34.58
C TYR A 12 -7.26 36.99 -35.43
N PHE A 13 -6.23 36.45 -34.79
CA PHE A 13 -5.20 35.67 -35.46
C PHE A 13 -5.81 34.31 -35.81
N MET A 14 -6.49 34.26 -36.96
CA MET A 14 -6.79 33.01 -37.65
C MET A 14 -5.46 32.29 -37.86
N PRO A 15 -5.23 31.11 -37.24
CA PRO A 15 -4.02 30.34 -37.49
C PRO A 15 -3.99 30.02 -38.99
N ARG A 16 -3.02 30.61 -39.70
CA ARG A 16 -2.70 30.13 -41.03
C ARG A 16 -1.95 28.83 -40.87
N LYS A 17 -2.13 27.89 -41.80
CA LYS A 17 -1.50 26.57 -41.78
C LYS A 17 0.01 26.63 -41.46
N ALA A 18 0.72 27.63 -41.97
CA ALA A 18 2.12 27.87 -41.68
C ALA A 18 2.42 28.16 -40.18
N THR A 19 1.55 28.88 -39.46
CA THR A 19 1.67 29.08 -38.01
C THR A 19 1.41 27.78 -37.24
N GLU A 20 0.43 26.99 -37.66
CA GLU A 20 0.19 25.67 -37.06
C GLU A 20 1.39 24.73 -37.26
N ASN A 21 1.98 24.72 -38.46
CA ASN A 21 3.18 23.96 -38.79
C ASN A 21 4.35 24.32 -37.85
N PHE A 22 4.58 25.62 -37.63
CA PHE A 22 5.59 26.11 -36.69
C PHE A 22 5.27 25.66 -35.24
N ALA A 23 4.01 25.74 -34.81
CA ALA A 23 3.58 25.28 -33.50
C ALA A 23 3.78 23.77 -33.32
N ARG A 24 3.41 22.93 -34.32
CA ARG A 24 3.64 21.48 -34.32
C ARG A 24 5.13 21.14 -34.19
N LEU A 25 6.01 21.84 -34.91
CA LEU A 25 7.46 21.64 -34.81
C LEU A 25 8.03 22.06 -33.45
N CYS A 26 7.58 23.19 -32.90
CA CYS A 26 7.95 23.61 -31.55
C CYS A 26 7.50 22.59 -30.49
N GLN A 27 6.27 22.08 -30.60
CA GLN A 27 5.74 21.06 -29.70
C GLN A 27 6.53 19.75 -29.79
N LEU A 28 6.83 19.28 -31.01
CA LEU A 28 7.65 18.08 -31.27
C LEU A 28 9.02 18.15 -30.57
N ILE A 29 9.65 19.32 -30.60
CA ILE A 29 10.92 19.60 -29.93
C ILE A 29 10.77 19.62 -28.40
N MET A 30 9.78 20.37 -27.88
CA MET A 30 9.64 20.64 -26.45
C MET A 30 9.11 19.45 -25.64
N THR A 31 8.34 18.55 -26.27
CA THR A 31 7.85 17.32 -25.63
C THR A 31 8.66 16.11 -26.11
N ILE A 32 8.31 15.52 -27.26
CA ILE A 32 8.77 14.22 -27.74
C ILE A 32 10.30 14.15 -27.83
N CYS A 33 10.96 15.11 -28.49
CA CYS A 33 12.42 15.14 -28.56
C CYS A 33 13.07 15.31 -27.18
N SER A 34 12.49 16.16 -26.31
CA SER A 34 13.04 16.41 -24.98
C SER A 34 12.91 15.18 -24.08
N ASP A 35 11.76 14.52 -24.07
CA ASP A 35 11.54 13.28 -23.31
C ASP A 35 12.37 12.12 -23.86
N LEU A 36 12.51 11.99 -25.18
CA LEU A 36 13.42 11.03 -25.80
C LEU A 36 14.87 11.24 -25.33
N LEU A 37 15.36 12.49 -25.30
CA LEU A 37 16.71 12.79 -24.84
C LEU A 37 16.87 12.62 -23.31
N ARG A 38 15.81 12.78 -22.50
CA ARG A 38 15.80 12.39 -21.08
C ARG A 38 15.93 10.89 -20.90
N ASP A 39 15.25 10.10 -21.73
CA ASP A 39 15.35 8.64 -21.70
C ASP A 39 16.71 8.14 -22.19
N VAL A 40 17.31 8.78 -23.21
CA VAL A 40 18.73 8.55 -23.55
C VAL A 40 19.62 8.88 -22.36
N LEU A 41 19.45 10.04 -21.71
CA LEU A 41 20.25 10.45 -20.56
C LEU A 41 20.17 9.40 -19.42
N SER A 42 18.97 8.88 -19.16
CA SER A 42 18.73 7.87 -18.12
C SER A 42 19.54 6.57 -18.28
N ARG A 43 19.96 6.24 -19.52
CA ARG A 43 20.80 5.06 -19.81
C ARG A 43 22.26 5.23 -19.41
N TYR A 44 22.74 6.47 -19.28
CA TYR A 44 24.12 6.80 -18.93
C TYR A 44 24.25 7.35 -17.51
N ILE A 45 23.24 8.10 -17.04
CA ILE A 45 23.20 8.73 -15.72
C ILE A 45 21.86 8.37 -15.08
N LYS A 46 21.89 7.59 -14.00
CA LYS A 46 20.66 7.25 -13.27
C LYS A 46 20.07 8.52 -12.64
N PRO A 47 18.74 8.65 -12.50
CA PRO A 47 18.14 9.86 -11.91
C PRO A 47 18.67 10.24 -10.53
N ALA A 48 19.02 9.26 -9.68
CA ALA A 48 19.62 9.49 -8.36
C ALA A 48 21.07 10.02 -8.42
N ASP A 49 21.81 9.68 -9.47
CA ASP A 49 23.22 10.02 -9.67
C ASP A 49 23.40 11.34 -10.45
N LEU A 50 22.30 11.97 -10.92
CA LEU A 50 22.35 13.17 -11.75
C LEU A 50 23.05 14.34 -11.04
N ARG A 51 22.77 14.57 -9.76
CA ARG A 51 23.37 15.68 -8.99
C ARG A 51 24.89 15.50 -8.86
N SER A 52 25.34 14.31 -8.49
CA SER A 52 26.77 14.00 -8.36
C SER A 52 27.50 14.07 -9.71
N GLU A 53 26.91 13.60 -10.80
CA GLU A 53 27.51 13.73 -12.13
C GLU A 53 27.63 15.18 -12.61
N LEU A 54 26.64 16.04 -12.31
CA LEU A 54 26.74 17.48 -12.56
C LEU A 54 27.86 18.12 -11.73
N ASP A 55 27.99 17.78 -10.46
CA ASP A 55 29.03 18.35 -9.57
C ASP A 55 30.44 17.87 -9.94
N ASN A 56 30.61 16.57 -10.21
CA ASN A 56 31.87 15.98 -10.69
C ASN A 56 32.38 16.66 -11.97
N ASN A 57 31.46 17.08 -12.85
CA ASN A 57 31.78 17.72 -14.12
C ASN A 57 31.68 19.25 -14.12
N ARG A 58 31.45 19.88 -12.94
CA ARG A 58 31.13 21.31 -12.83
C ARG A 58 32.07 22.24 -13.58
N ARG A 59 33.39 22.10 -13.38
CA ARG A 59 34.41 22.92 -14.06
C ARG A 59 34.39 22.83 -15.59
N LYS A 60 33.84 21.75 -16.16
CA LYS A 60 33.67 21.53 -17.60
C LYS A 60 32.37 22.18 -18.08
N LEU A 61 31.27 21.95 -17.35
CA LEU A 61 29.95 22.48 -17.66
C LEU A 61 29.93 24.02 -17.59
N GLU A 62 30.51 24.62 -16.55
CA GLU A 62 30.62 26.07 -16.40
C GLU A 62 31.42 26.78 -17.52
N LYS A 63 32.26 26.05 -18.26
CA LYS A 63 33.01 26.60 -19.40
C LYS A 63 32.25 26.56 -20.72
N ILE A 64 31.24 25.69 -20.85
CA ILE A 64 30.53 25.44 -22.13
C ILE A 64 29.06 25.90 -22.11
N MET A 65 28.49 26.10 -20.92
CA MET A 65 27.13 26.62 -20.75
C MET A 65 27.10 28.16 -20.68
N ASN A 66 25.96 28.75 -21.06
CA ASN A 66 25.67 30.16 -20.84
C ASN A 66 25.24 30.42 -19.37
N ALA A 67 24.97 31.68 -19.00
CA ALA A 67 24.58 32.04 -17.64
C ALA A 67 23.28 31.33 -17.20
N ALA A 68 22.18 31.50 -17.94
CA ALA A 68 20.87 30.91 -17.60
C ALA A 68 20.93 29.38 -17.46
N GLN A 69 21.71 28.69 -18.29
CA GLN A 69 21.93 27.25 -18.18
C GLN A 69 22.68 26.86 -16.90
N LYS A 70 23.67 27.66 -16.46
CA LYS A 70 24.37 27.44 -15.18
C LYS A 70 23.43 27.68 -14.01
N ASP A 71 22.67 28.76 -14.04
CA ASP A 71 21.73 29.12 -12.97
C ASP A 71 20.63 28.07 -12.83
N LEU A 72 20.21 27.44 -13.95
CA LEU A 72 19.31 26.29 -13.95
C LEU A 72 19.93 25.07 -13.24
N ILE A 73 21.16 24.65 -13.58
CA ILE A 73 21.76 23.41 -13.04
C ILE A 73 22.55 23.59 -11.72
N TYR A 74 22.87 24.83 -11.34
CA TYR A 74 23.50 25.23 -10.07
C TYR A 74 22.71 26.39 -9.44
N PRO A 75 21.43 26.16 -9.04
CA PRO A 75 20.63 27.20 -8.42
C PRO A 75 21.20 27.62 -7.06
N ALA A 76 20.79 28.80 -6.59
CA ALA A 76 21.20 29.32 -5.29
C ALA A 76 20.83 28.38 -4.13
N SER A 77 21.61 28.45 -3.04
CA SER A 77 21.43 27.60 -1.86
C SER A 77 20.02 27.71 -1.28
N GLY A 78 19.28 26.60 -1.27
CA GLY A 78 17.91 26.52 -0.77
C GLY A 78 16.88 26.03 -1.80
N SER A 79 17.20 26.04 -3.10
CA SER A 79 16.35 25.44 -4.13
C SER A 79 16.31 23.91 -4.05
N SER A 80 15.20 23.33 -4.53
CA SER A 80 15.03 21.88 -4.68
C SER A 80 16.10 21.25 -5.59
N ALA A 81 16.45 19.99 -5.32
CA ALA A 81 17.38 19.25 -6.17
C ALA A 81 16.83 19.10 -7.59
N ILE A 82 17.64 19.48 -8.59
CA ILE A 82 17.28 19.38 -10.01
C ILE A 82 17.12 17.93 -10.45
N THR A 83 16.09 17.66 -11.24
CA THR A 83 15.80 16.36 -11.85
C THR A 83 15.94 16.40 -13.37
N ALA A 84 15.96 15.24 -14.03
CA ALA A 84 16.03 15.19 -15.49
C ALA A 84 14.83 15.86 -16.21
N LYS A 85 13.69 15.99 -15.53
CA LYS A 85 12.49 16.65 -16.06
C LYS A 85 12.67 18.16 -16.21
N ASP A 86 13.46 18.76 -15.32
CA ASP A 86 13.72 20.20 -15.27
C ASP A 86 14.76 20.66 -16.32
N LEU A 87 15.43 19.70 -16.98
CA LEU A 87 16.42 19.98 -18.01
C LEU A 87 15.74 20.27 -19.35
N ASP A 88 16.05 21.40 -19.97
CA ASP A 88 15.64 21.73 -21.34
C ASP A 88 16.46 20.94 -22.39
N ILE A 89 15.98 20.91 -23.64
CA ILE A 89 16.64 20.19 -24.75
C ILE A 89 18.08 20.66 -25.03
N SER A 90 18.42 21.92 -24.71
CA SER A 90 19.76 22.47 -24.89
C SER A 90 20.73 21.92 -23.85
N VAL A 91 20.29 21.82 -22.59
CA VAL A 91 21.06 21.23 -21.49
C VAL A 91 21.20 19.73 -21.69
N LEU A 92 20.12 19.03 -22.09
CA LEU A 92 20.14 17.61 -22.44
C LEU A 92 21.19 17.32 -23.53
N TYR A 93 21.20 18.08 -24.63
CA TYR A 93 22.24 17.95 -25.67
C TYR A 93 23.65 18.15 -25.11
N ILE A 94 23.87 19.15 -24.26
CA ILE A 94 25.19 19.42 -23.66
C ILE A 94 25.64 18.24 -22.79
N LEU A 95 24.76 17.67 -21.95
CA LEU A 95 25.09 16.53 -21.10
C LEU A 95 25.39 15.27 -21.92
N LEU A 96 24.51 14.92 -22.87
CA LEU A 96 24.67 13.75 -23.74
C LEU A 96 25.99 13.80 -24.54
N ARG A 97 26.34 14.97 -25.08
CA ARG A 97 27.56 15.19 -25.85
C ARG A 97 28.83 15.16 -24.99
N ASN A 98 28.80 15.70 -23.78
CA ASN A 98 30.02 16.01 -23.02
C ASN A 98 30.24 15.13 -21.78
N ILE A 99 29.20 14.52 -21.22
CA ILE A 99 29.27 13.75 -19.96
C ILE A 99 29.04 12.26 -20.22
N CYS A 100 28.01 11.92 -21.01
CA CYS A 100 27.57 10.54 -21.22
C CYS A 100 28.52 9.65 -22.06
N ASN A 101 29.72 10.13 -22.42
CA ASN A 101 30.74 9.41 -23.20
C ASN A 101 30.23 8.77 -24.51
N ILE A 102 29.17 9.31 -25.10
CA ILE A 102 28.58 8.80 -26.34
C ILE A 102 29.61 8.93 -27.48
N PRO A 103 29.94 7.83 -28.20
CA PRO A 103 30.87 7.88 -29.32
C PRO A 103 30.41 8.87 -30.39
N LYS A 104 31.28 9.82 -30.74
CA LYS A 104 30.99 10.84 -31.76
C LYS A 104 30.69 10.17 -33.11
N HIS A 105 29.70 10.70 -33.84
CA HIS A 105 29.46 10.34 -35.24
C HIS A 105 30.67 10.72 -36.13
N LYS A 106 30.70 10.23 -37.38
CA LYS A 106 31.92 10.24 -38.23
C LYS A 106 32.55 11.63 -38.42
N ASN A 107 31.74 12.68 -38.50
CA ASN A 107 32.22 14.07 -38.70
C ASN A 107 32.61 14.77 -37.37
N GLY A 108 32.22 14.20 -36.23
CA GLY A 108 32.38 14.78 -34.89
C GLY A 108 31.28 15.78 -34.51
N TRP A 109 30.98 15.82 -33.21
CA TRP A 109 29.97 16.69 -32.60
C TRP A 109 30.09 18.16 -33.00
N GLY A 110 28.96 18.82 -33.20
CA GLY A 110 28.87 20.21 -33.65
C GLY A 110 29.07 20.42 -35.15
N LYS A 111 29.20 19.34 -35.94
CA LYS A 111 29.21 19.38 -37.41
C LYS A 111 28.02 18.61 -37.97
N PRO A 112 27.51 18.96 -39.18
CA PRO A 112 26.47 18.17 -39.84
C PRO A 112 26.87 16.68 -39.94
N PRO A 113 26.02 15.74 -39.51
CA PRO A 113 26.24 14.32 -39.75
C PRO A 113 26.27 13.97 -41.24
N LYS A 114 26.89 12.85 -41.61
CA LYS A 114 26.85 12.38 -42.99
C LYS A 114 25.42 11.92 -43.34
N LYS A 115 24.95 12.21 -44.56
CA LYS A 115 23.66 11.68 -45.05
C LYS A 115 23.62 10.15 -44.88
N GLY A 116 22.57 9.65 -44.22
CA GLY A 116 22.42 8.23 -43.87
C GLY A 116 23.20 7.73 -42.64
N ASP A 117 23.90 8.61 -41.90
CA ASP A 117 24.46 8.24 -40.59
C ASP A 117 23.32 8.11 -39.57
N LYS A 118 23.13 6.88 -39.07
CA LYS A 118 22.08 6.45 -38.14
C LYS A 118 22.61 6.24 -36.71
N SER A 119 23.86 6.60 -36.44
CA SER A 119 24.39 6.49 -35.07
C SER A 119 23.63 7.41 -34.11
N ILE A 120 23.47 6.99 -32.85
CA ILE A 120 22.75 7.76 -31.82
C ILE A 120 23.29 9.20 -31.71
N ALA A 121 24.61 9.39 -31.84
CA ALA A 121 25.24 10.70 -31.87
C ALA A 121 24.87 11.54 -33.10
N ALA A 122 24.73 10.92 -34.28
CA ALA A 122 24.25 11.61 -35.48
C ALA A 122 22.80 12.08 -35.30
N CYS A 123 21.92 11.21 -34.77
CA CYS A 123 20.51 11.56 -34.54
C CYS A 123 20.34 12.66 -33.47
N ILE A 124 21.11 12.63 -32.38
CA ILE A 124 21.14 13.71 -31.37
C ILE A 124 21.60 15.03 -32.00
N GLU A 125 22.64 15.02 -32.85
CA GLU A 125 23.13 16.23 -33.52
C GLU A 125 22.12 16.73 -34.58
N LYS A 126 21.39 15.85 -35.28
CA LYS A 126 20.26 16.21 -36.16
C LYS A 126 19.18 16.97 -35.38
N ILE A 127 18.64 16.40 -34.30
CA ILE A 127 17.59 17.04 -33.47
C ILE A 127 18.03 18.43 -33.01
N LYS A 128 19.29 18.59 -32.57
CA LYS A 128 19.82 19.91 -32.17
C LYS A 128 19.99 20.87 -33.35
N ASN A 129 20.31 20.40 -34.55
CA ASN A 129 20.39 21.25 -35.74
C ASN A 129 19.00 21.71 -36.20
N GLU A 130 18.03 20.79 -36.28
CA GLU A 130 16.64 21.09 -36.61
C GLU A 130 16.05 22.10 -35.62
N ARG A 131 16.26 21.88 -34.30
CA ARG A 131 15.85 22.86 -33.28
C ARG A 131 16.40 24.26 -33.56
N ASN A 132 17.67 24.37 -33.94
CA ASN A 132 18.29 25.66 -34.22
C ASN A 132 17.73 26.32 -35.50
N LEU A 133 17.44 25.55 -36.55
CA LEU A 133 16.80 26.04 -37.78
C LEU A 133 15.39 26.56 -37.49
N ILE A 134 14.58 25.75 -36.81
CA ILE A 134 13.21 26.08 -36.42
C ILE A 134 13.18 27.30 -35.49
N SER A 135 14.15 27.42 -34.56
CA SER A 135 14.28 28.61 -33.70
C SER A 135 14.50 29.91 -34.50
N GLY A 136 15.06 29.83 -35.71
CA GLY A 136 15.23 30.99 -36.61
C GLY A 136 13.90 31.58 -37.10
N HIS A 137 12.84 30.78 -37.14
CA HIS A 137 11.49 31.21 -37.53
C HIS A 137 10.67 31.85 -36.40
N SER A 138 11.23 31.91 -35.17
CA SER A 138 10.52 32.42 -33.98
C SER A 138 9.96 33.84 -34.12
N THR A 139 10.63 34.74 -34.84
CA THR A 139 10.15 36.10 -35.11
C THR A 139 8.93 36.15 -36.03
N ALA A 140 8.82 35.20 -36.97
CA ALA A 140 7.69 35.10 -37.90
C ALA A 140 6.55 34.24 -37.35
N GLY A 141 6.87 33.26 -36.50
CA GLY A 141 5.90 32.33 -35.92
C GLY A 141 5.22 31.43 -36.95
N ALA A 142 5.83 31.22 -38.12
CA ALA A 142 5.24 30.49 -39.23
C ALA A 142 6.30 29.80 -40.10
N ILE A 143 6.01 28.59 -40.59
CA ILE A 143 6.83 27.79 -41.51
C ILE A 143 5.92 27.22 -42.61
N GLU A 144 6.26 27.46 -43.87
CA GLU A 144 5.49 26.99 -45.03
C GLU A 144 5.49 25.45 -45.15
N ASP A 145 4.44 24.89 -45.75
CA ASP A 145 4.20 23.43 -45.80
C ASP A 145 5.40 22.61 -46.31
N ASN A 146 6.10 23.09 -47.33
CA ASN A 146 7.24 22.39 -47.93
C ASN A 146 8.45 22.33 -46.99
N GLU A 147 8.74 23.41 -46.27
CA GLU A 147 9.80 23.49 -45.27
C GLU A 147 9.42 22.69 -44.02
N PHE A 148 8.15 22.76 -43.60
CA PHE A 148 7.60 21.96 -42.51
C PHE A 148 7.79 20.46 -42.75
N GLN A 149 7.42 19.94 -43.92
CA GLN A 149 7.55 18.51 -44.22
C GLN A 149 9.02 18.04 -44.18
N ASN A 150 9.97 18.88 -44.59
CA ASN A 150 11.40 18.57 -44.51
C ASN A 150 11.86 18.46 -43.05
N HIS A 151 11.60 19.50 -42.24
CA HIS A 151 11.94 19.51 -40.80
C HIS A 151 11.27 18.37 -40.04
N TRP A 152 9.98 18.12 -40.31
CA TRP A 152 9.21 17.06 -39.68
C TRP A 152 9.78 15.68 -39.99
N THR A 153 10.15 15.42 -41.24
CA THR A 153 10.71 14.13 -41.67
C THR A 153 12.09 13.89 -41.04
N GLU A 154 12.98 14.89 -41.05
CA GLU A 154 14.33 14.76 -40.48
C GLU A 154 14.29 14.55 -38.95
N LEU A 155 13.36 15.23 -38.25
CA LEU A 155 13.09 14.99 -36.83
C LEU A 155 12.50 13.60 -36.58
N ARG A 156 11.46 13.19 -37.31
CA ARG A 156 10.84 11.86 -37.17
C ARG A 156 11.87 10.75 -37.36
N ASP A 157 12.67 10.80 -38.43
CA ASP A 157 13.67 9.79 -38.72
C ASP A 157 14.76 9.71 -37.62
N ALA A 158 15.15 10.85 -37.05
CA ALA A 158 16.08 10.89 -35.93
C ALA A 158 15.47 10.32 -34.64
N ILE A 159 14.22 10.64 -34.34
CA ILE A 159 13.46 10.13 -33.18
C ILE A 159 13.34 8.61 -33.26
N VAL A 160 12.82 8.10 -34.38
CA VAL A 160 12.58 6.67 -34.63
C VAL A 160 13.87 5.85 -34.55
N GLU A 161 15.00 6.40 -35.02
CA GLU A 161 16.27 5.68 -34.96
C GLU A 161 16.91 5.68 -33.56
N ILE A 162 16.72 6.73 -32.76
CA ILE A 162 17.09 6.72 -31.34
C ILE A 162 16.18 5.78 -30.54
N GLU A 163 14.88 5.78 -30.80
CA GLU A 163 13.92 4.91 -30.11
C GLU A 163 14.29 3.43 -30.22
N LYS A 164 14.65 2.95 -31.43
CA LYS A 164 15.16 1.58 -31.64
C LYS A 164 16.39 1.22 -30.81
N CYS A 165 17.20 2.22 -30.44
CA CYS A 165 18.37 2.02 -29.59
C CYS A 165 18.01 1.95 -28.09
N LEU A 166 16.81 2.42 -27.71
CA LEU A 166 16.33 2.45 -26.33
C LEU A 166 15.36 1.29 -26.03
N THR A 167 14.37 1.08 -26.90
CA THR A 167 13.21 0.20 -26.64
C THR A 167 12.92 -0.68 -27.86
N SER A 168 12.17 -1.77 -27.64
CA SER A 168 11.60 -2.61 -28.70
C SER A 168 10.19 -2.19 -29.12
N GLY A 169 9.68 -1.07 -28.60
CA GLY A 169 8.39 -0.47 -28.93
C GLY A 169 8.53 0.77 -29.81
N ASN A 170 7.39 1.45 -30.02
CA ASN A 170 7.21 2.59 -30.91
C ASN A 170 6.46 3.75 -30.20
N LEU A 171 6.76 3.97 -28.92
CA LEU A 171 6.14 5.00 -28.08
C LEU A 171 6.37 6.41 -28.65
N TYR A 172 7.60 6.72 -29.03
CA TYR A 172 7.96 8.03 -29.56
C TYR A 172 7.50 8.18 -31.00
N GLU A 173 7.66 7.16 -31.86
CA GLU A 173 7.11 7.16 -33.23
C GLU A 173 5.60 7.43 -33.22
N ARG A 174 4.84 6.70 -32.40
CA ARG A 174 3.40 6.94 -32.22
C ARG A 174 3.10 8.33 -31.68
N GLY A 175 3.94 8.85 -30.78
CA GLY A 175 3.85 10.23 -30.30
C GLY A 175 3.99 11.26 -31.44
N VAL A 176 4.94 11.04 -32.36
CA VAL A 176 5.10 11.88 -33.56
C VAL A 176 3.85 11.79 -34.46
N GLU A 177 3.36 10.58 -34.73
CA GLU A 177 2.18 10.38 -35.58
C GLU A 177 0.93 11.05 -35.00
N LEU A 178 0.69 10.90 -33.69
CA LEU A 178 -0.39 11.58 -32.98
C LEU A 178 -0.25 13.10 -33.09
N LEU A 179 0.95 13.64 -32.84
CA LEU A 179 1.19 15.09 -32.93
C LEU A 179 1.03 15.66 -34.36
N LEU A 180 1.37 14.88 -35.39
CA LEU A 180 1.10 15.27 -36.78
C LEU A 180 -0.40 15.33 -37.07
N SER A 181 -1.17 14.38 -36.52
CA SER A 181 -2.63 14.32 -36.66
C SER A 181 -3.38 15.35 -35.81
N CYS A 182 -2.70 16.08 -34.90
CA CYS A 182 -3.34 17.06 -34.03
C CYS A 182 -3.99 18.21 -34.82
N ASP A 183 -5.29 18.38 -34.62
CA ASP A 183 -6.10 19.43 -35.22
C ASP A 183 -6.09 20.68 -34.33
N LEU A 184 -5.29 21.68 -34.74
CA LEU A 184 -5.07 22.93 -34.02
C LEU A 184 -6.16 23.99 -34.26
N ASN A 185 -7.32 23.57 -34.78
CA ASN A 185 -8.50 24.43 -34.95
C ASN A 185 -8.94 25.07 -33.61
N PRO A 186 -9.08 26.41 -33.52
CA PRO A 186 -9.51 27.12 -32.31
C PRO A 186 -10.81 26.59 -31.67
N GLN A 187 -11.74 26.05 -32.47
CA GLN A 187 -12.99 25.48 -31.94
C GLN A 187 -12.73 24.18 -31.15
N LYS A 188 -11.90 23.26 -31.68
CA LYS A 188 -11.48 22.05 -30.96
C LYS A 188 -10.61 22.39 -29.75
N SER A 189 -9.71 23.37 -29.88
CA SER A 189 -8.89 23.84 -28.75
C SER A 189 -9.76 24.27 -27.55
N LYS A 190 -10.88 24.95 -27.79
CA LYS A 190 -11.85 25.31 -26.75
C LYS A 190 -12.58 24.09 -26.17
N GLU A 191 -12.93 23.11 -27.01
CA GLU A 191 -13.55 21.86 -26.56
C GLU A 191 -12.59 21.06 -25.65
N TYR A 192 -11.30 20.99 -25.99
CA TYR A 192 -10.26 20.41 -25.13
C TYR A 192 -10.06 21.20 -23.84
N GLU A 193 -10.09 22.54 -23.88
CA GLU A 193 -10.00 23.38 -22.67
C GLU A 193 -11.18 23.12 -21.70
N ASP A 194 -12.40 23.02 -22.22
CA ASP A 194 -13.60 22.74 -21.42
C ASP A 194 -13.67 21.28 -20.93
N GLU A 195 -13.14 20.31 -21.68
CA GLU A 195 -12.98 18.93 -21.21
C GLU A 195 -11.90 18.83 -20.13
N PHE A 196 -10.76 19.50 -20.31
CA PHE A 196 -9.67 19.52 -19.34
C PHE A 196 -10.10 20.12 -17.99
N LYS A 197 -10.84 21.25 -17.99
CA LYS A 197 -11.44 21.82 -16.77
C LYS A 197 -12.36 20.82 -16.06
N ARG A 198 -13.25 20.13 -16.79
CA ARG A 198 -14.12 19.09 -16.23
C ARG A 198 -13.35 17.90 -15.64
N ILE A 199 -12.18 17.57 -16.20
CA ILE A 199 -11.28 16.55 -15.64
C ILE A 199 -10.64 17.05 -14.34
N GLN A 200 -10.16 18.30 -14.30
CA GLN A 200 -9.59 18.89 -13.07
C GLN A 200 -10.60 18.95 -11.92
N GLU A 201 -11.79 19.52 -12.14
CA GLU A 201 -12.89 19.55 -11.14
C GLU A 201 -13.20 18.15 -10.57
N ARG A 202 -13.12 17.13 -11.43
CA ARG A 202 -13.36 15.74 -11.05
C ARG A 202 -12.19 15.12 -10.27
N ILE A 203 -10.93 15.49 -10.58
CA ILE A 203 -9.76 15.11 -9.79
C ILE A 203 -9.85 15.72 -8.38
N GLU A 204 -10.10 17.02 -8.26
CA GLU A 204 -10.23 17.72 -6.97
C GLU A 204 -11.37 17.12 -6.11
N SER A 205 -12.49 16.78 -6.73
CA SER A 205 -13.61 16.08 -6.08
C SER A 205 -13.25 14.67 -5.60
N LEU A 206 -12.46 13.92 -6.38
CA LEU A 206 -11.95 12.60 -6.01
C LEU A 206 -10.93 12.69 -4.87
N GLU A 207 -9.99 13.64 -4.89
CA GLU A 207 -9.03 13.88 -3.81
C GLU A 207 -9.75 14.26 -2.50
N SER A 208 -10.74 15.15 -2.58
CA SER A 208 -11.62 15.48 -1.46
C SER A 208 -12.37 14.25 -0.91
N SER A 209 -12.75 13.31 -1.78
CA SER A 209 -13.42 12.05 -1.38
C SER A 209 -12.46 11.04 -0.77
N LYS A 210 -11.22 10.97 -1.28
CA LYS A 210 -10.13 10.17 -0.75
C LYS A 210 -9.80 10.61 0.69
N ALA A 211 -9.56 11.90 0.93
CA ALA A 211 -9.28 12.44 2.25
C ALA A 211 -10.40 12.16 3.28
N ARG A 212 -11.68 12.26 2.87
CA ARG A 212 -12.84 11.87 3.71
C ARG A 212 -12.87 10.38 4.04
N THR A 213 -12.30 9.54 3.18
CA THR A 213 -12.26 8.08 3.37
C THR A 213 -11.08 7.68 4.24
N GLU A 214 -9.91 8.29 4.03
CA GLU A 214 -8.71 8.13 4.86
C GLU A 214 -9.01 8.46 6.33
N LYS A 215 -9.69 9.59 6.60
CA LYS A 215 -10.12 9.94 7.97
C LYS A 215 -11.02 8.86 8.61
N LYS A 216 -11.96 8.27 7.84
CA LYS A 216 -12.82 7.18 8.35
C LYS A 216 -12.01 5.91 8.65
N ILE A 217 -10.96 5.64 7.88
CA ILE A 217 -10.04 4.52 8.14
C ILE A 217 -9.27 4.77 9.45
N GLU A 218 -8.76 5.98 9.68
CA GLU A 218 -8.11 6.37 10.94
C GLU A 218 -9.06 6.23 12.15
N ASP A 219 -10.31 6.70 12.02
CA ASP A 219 -11.34 6.56 13.06
C ASP A 219 -11.61 5.08 13.39
N ILE A 220 -11.76 4.21 12.37
CA ILE A 220 -11.94 2.76 12.52
C ILE A 220 -10.72 2.11 13.19
N GLN A 221 -9.50 2.44 12.75
CA GLN A 221 -8.27 1.95 13.39
C GLN A 221 -8.14 2.40 14.84
N SER A 222 -8.61 3.61 15.18
CA SER A 222 -8.67 4.08 16.57
C SER A 222 -9.64 3.24 17.42
N PHE A 223 -10.77 2.84 16.84
CA PHE A 223 -11.76 2.00 17.51
C PHE A 223 -11.25 0.56 17.68
N GLN A 224 -10.66 -0.02 16.64
CA GLN A 224 -10.04 -1.35 16.69
C GLN A 224 -8.99 -1.45 17.80
N ARG A 225 -8.06 -0.48 17.89
CA ARG A 225 -7.04 -0.43 18.97
C ARG A 225 -7.66 -0.37 20.38
N LYS A 226 -8.77 0.35 20.56
CA LYS A 226 -9.50 0.37 21.85
C LYS A 226 -10.11 -1.00 22.17
N THR A 227 -10.77 -1.62 21.20
CA THR A 227 -11.37 -2.96 21.36
C THR A 227 -10.32 -4.02 21.65
N GLU A 228 -9.17 -3.98 20.97
CA GLU A 228 -8.04 -4.89 21.18
C GLU A 228 -7.45 -4.75 22.58
N ASN A 229 -7.23 -3.52 23.05
CA ASN A 229 -6.79 -3.26 24.43
C ASN A 229 -7.80 -3.77 25.47
N GLU A 230 -9.11 -3.60 25.24
CA GLU A 230 -10.14 -4.17 26.11
C GLU A 230 -10.12 -5.70 26.13
N LEU A 231 -9.92 -6.35 24.98
CA LEU A 231 -9.81 -7.80 24.87
C LEU A 231 -8.60 -8.31 25.65
N VAL A 232 -7.43 -7.68 25.53
CA VAL A 232 -6.22 -8.02 26.30
C VAL A 232 -6.48 -7.90 27.81
N ILE A 233 -7.16 -6.84 28.27
CA ILE A 233 -7.52 -6.66 29.69
C ILE A 233 -8.50 -7.74 30.16
N LYS A 234 -9.50 -8.11 29.34
CA LYS A 234 -10.46 -9.18 29.64
C LYS A 234 -9.76 -10.54 29.70
N GLN A 235 -8.85 -10.84 28.78
CA GLN A 235 -8.05 -12.06 28.78
C GLN A 235 -7.17 -12.17 30.04
N ALA A 236 -6.51 -11.07 30.45
CA ALA A 236 -5.72 -11.05 31.68
C ALA A 236 -6.57 -11.32 32.93
N LYS A 237 -7.81 -10.79 33.00
CA LYS A 237 -8.77 -11.09 34.07
C LYS A 237 -9.21 -12.56 34.05
N MET A 238 -9.55 -13.10 32.88
CA MET A 238 -9.92 -14.51 32.68
C MET A 238 -8.80 -15.46 33.16
N ASN A 239 -7.57 -15.23 32.70
CA ASN A 239 -6.39 -16.01 33.09
C ASN A 239 -6.13 -15.98 34.62
N ASN A 240 -6.45 -14.87 35.29
CA ASN A 240 -6.34 -14.75 36.75
C ASN A 240 -7.47 -15.48 37.49
N LEU A 241 -8.70 -15.44 36.97
CA LEU A 241 -9.83 -16.21 37.50
C LEU A 241 -9.56 -17.71 37.40
N GLU A 242 -9.07 -18.21 36.27
CA GLU A 242 -8.66 -19.61 36.12
C GLU A 242 -7.61 -20.03 37.15
N LYS A 243 -6.57 -19.24 37.35
CA LYS A 243 -5.52 -19.51 38.35
C LYS A 243 -6.11 -19.58 39.76
N ASN A 244 -7.11 -18.77 40.08
CA ASN A 244 -7.78 -18.79 41.37
C ASN A 244 -8.69 -20.01 41.54
N VAL A 245 -9.42 -20.44 40.49
CA VAL A 245 -10.20 -21.69 40.49
C VAL A 245 -9.30 -22.92 40.65
N LYS A 246 -8.17 -22.98 39.93
CA LYS A 246 -7.16 -24.05 40.07
C LYS A 246 -6.54 -24.09 41.49
N LYS A 247 -6.37 -22.94 42.15
CA LYS A 247 -5.89 -22.85 43.54
C LYS A 247 -6.94 -23.27 44.58
N SER A 248 -8.20 -22.91 44.39
CA SER A 248 -9.27 -23.22 45.36
C SER A 248 -9.62 -24.72 45.37
N SER A 249 -9.68 -25.36 44.19
CA SER A 249 -9.84 -26.82 44.07
C SER A 249 -8.65 -27.58 44.68
N GLY A 250 -7.42 -27.12 44.43
CA GLY A 250 -6.21 -27.67 45.03
C GLY A 250 -6.15 -27.57 46.56
N ARG A 251 -6.63 -26.47 47.15
CA ARG A 251 -6.74 -26.31 48.61
C ARG A 251 -7.79 -27.24 49.21
N LYS A 252 -9.02 -27.26 48.67
CA LYS A 252 -10.09 -28.15 49.14
C LYS A 252 -9.66 -29.62 49.18
N ARG A 253 -8.95 -30.10 48.16
CA ARG A 253 -8.40 -31.48 48.11
C ARG A 253 -7.36 -31.74 49.21
N LYS A 254 -6.49 -30.77 49.53
CA LYS A 254 -5.52 -30.89 50.64
C LYS A 254 -6.19 -30.88 52.01
N ASP A 255 -7.16 -30.00 52.24
CA ASP A 255 -7.83 -29.87 53.53
C ASP A 255 -8.69 -31.10 53.87
N GLN A 256 -9.42 -31.66 52.89
CA GLN A 256 -10.09 -32.97 53.04
C GLN A 256 -9.09 -34.10 53.32
N GLY A 257 -7.97 -34.14 52.61
CA GLY A 257 -6.93 -35.16 52.79
C GLY A 257 -6.24 -35.07 54.16
N TYR A 258 -6.08 -33.87 54.73
CA TYR A 258 -5.53 -33.65 56.07
C TYR A 258 -6.55 -34.02 57.15
N SER A 259 -7.82 -33.61 56.98
CA SER A 259 -8.92 -33.94 57.90
C SER A 259 -9.17 -35.46 58.00
N LYS A 260 -9.14 -36.18 56.87
CA LYS A 260 -9.23 -37.66 56.87
C LYS A 260 -8.05 -38.32 57.59
N ARG A 261 -6.81 -37.84 57.37
CA ARG A 261 -5.60 -38.38 58.04
C ARG A 261 -5.63 -38.19 59.55
N LYS A 262 -5.94 -36.98 60.02
CA LYS A 262 -6.02 -36.67 61.46
C LYS A 262 -7.07 -37.50 62.19
N LYS A 263 -8.23 -37.76 61.55
CA LYS A 263 -9.25 -38.67 62.09
C LYS A 263 -8.77 -40.12 62.20
N PHE A 264 -7.92 -40.57 61.27
CA PHE A 264 -7.33 -41.90 61.30
C PHE A 264 -6.30 -42.05 62.43
N GLU A 265 -5.43 -41.05 62.61
CA GLU A 265 -4.46 -41.00 63.73
C GLU A 265 -5.15 -40.97 65.12
N ASP A 266 -6.25 -40.23 65.26
CA ASP A 266 -7.03 -40.23 66.51
C ASP A 266 -7.75 -41.57 66.76
N LEU A 267 -8.22 -42.25 65.70
CA LEU A 267 -8.76 -43.61 65.81
C LEU A 267 -7.69 -44.62 66.24
N GLU A 268 -6.50 -44.55 65.63
CA GLU A 268 -5.38 -45.44 65.97
C GLU A 268 -4.92 -45.25 67.43
N LYS A 269 -4.87 -44.01 67.92
CA LYS A 269 -4.62 -43.70 69.34
C LYS A 269 -5.70 -44.25 70.27
N ARG A 270 -6.98 -44.17 69.87
CA ARG A 270 -8.09 -44.72 70.67
C ARG A 270 -8.07 -46.24 70.73
N ILE A 271 -7.68 -46.91 69.64
CA ILE A 271 -7.48 -48.37 69.62
C ILE A 271 -6.35 -48.76 70.58
N LYS A 272 -5.18 -48.10 70.48
CA LYS A 272 -4.05 -48.33 71.41
C LYS A 272 -4.37 -48.02 72.88
N GLY A 273 -5.27 -47.06 73.14
CA GLY A 273 -5.81 -46.81 74.47
C GLY A 273 -6.69 -47.95 74.99
N LEU A 274 -7.61 -48.46 74.16
CA LEU A 274 -8.48 -49.60 74.51
C LEU A 274 -7.69 -50.91 74.71
N GLU A 275 -6.57 -51.08 74.00
CA GLU A 275 -5.63 -52.19 74.25
C GLU A 275 -4.94 -52.08 75.63
N GLY A 276 -4.75 -50.87 76.15
CA GLY A 276 -4.23 -50.62 77.50
C GLY A 276 -5.30 -50.77 78.60
N ASP A 277 -6.48 -50.21 78.41
CA ASP A 277 -7.56 -50.20 79.42
C ASP A 277 -8.19 -51.59 79.64
N CYS A 278 -8.10 -52.49 78.65
CA CYS A 278 -8.47 -53.91 78.81
C CYS A 278 -7.46 -54.74 79.61
N PHE A 279 -6.31 -54.19 80.03
CA PHE A 279 -5.27 -54.94 80.73
C PHE A 279 -5.40 -54.95 82.26
N PHE A 280 -6.37 -54.23 82.83
CA PHE A 280 -6.57 -54.14 84.29
C PHE A 280 -8.06 -54.13 84.71
N ASN A 281 -8.86 -55.10 84.26
CA ASN A 281 -9.92 -55.76 85.05
C ASN A 281 -10.75 -56.75 84.20
N CYS A 282 -10.31 -58.01 84.13
CA CYS A 282 -11.22 -59.12 83.84
C CYS A 282 -10.74 -60.38 84.58
N CYS A 283 -11.15 -60.53 85.83
CA CYS A 283 -11.11 -61.82 86.52
C CYS A 283 -12.26 -62.72 86.03
N ASP A 284 -12.22 -63.11 84.75
CA ASP A 284 -12.96 -64.29 84.30
C ASP A 284 -12.22 -65.02 83.18
N THR A 285 -11.52 -66.09 83.57
CA THR A 285 -10.49 -66.77 82.79
C THR A 285 -11.02 -67.58 81.58
N GLN A 286 -12.33 -67.52 81.33
CA GLN A 286 -13.01 -68.26 80.27
C GLN A 286 -13.12 -67.47 78.94
N CYS A 287 -13.07 -66.13 78.95
CA CYS A 287 -13.31 -65.33 77.74
C CYS A 287 -12.07 -65.18 76.83
N PHE A 288 -10.87 -65.17 77.41
CA PHE A 288 -9.61 -64.94 76.66
C PHE A 288 -9.17 -66.10 75.76
N ARG A 289 -9.62 -67.35 76.00
CA ARG A 289 -9.22 -68.51 75.19
C ARG A 289 -9.89 -68.51 73.82
N THR A 290 -11.14 -68.06 73.73
CA THR A 290 -11.91 -68.01 72.48
C THR A 290 -11.38 -66.92 71.55
N ILE A 291 -11.12 -65.71 72.07
CA ILE A 291 -10.61 -64.58 71.27
C ILE A 291 -9.21 -64.87 70.71
N LYS A 292 -8.32 -65.52 71.50
CA LYS A 292 -6.98 -65.86 71.02
C LYS A 292 -6.99 -66.90 69.89
N HIS A 293 -7.95 -67.85 69.92
CA HIS A 293 -8.13 -68.85 68.86
C HIS A 293 -8.69 -68.23 67.56
N VAL A 294 -9.57 -67.23 67.67
CA VAL A 294 -10.10 -66.47 66.53
C VAL A 294 -9.01 -65.60 65.90
N LEU A 295 -8.22 -64.87 66.69
CA LEU A 295 -7.14 -64.01 66.18
C LEU A 295 -5.95 -64.81 65.63
N SER A 296 -5.61 -65.97 66.21
CA SER A 296 -4.58 -66.86 65.61
C SER A 296 -5.02 -67.49 64.29
N SER A 297 -6.32 -67.49 63.98
CA SER A 297 -6.87 -67.94 62.70
C SER A 297 -6.85 -66.82 61.64
N TRP A 298 -6.43 -65.60 61.99
CA TRP A 298 -6.40 -64.40 61.17
C TRP A 298 -4.97 -63.82 61.03
N SER A 299 -3.97 -64.70 61.02
CA SER A 299 -2.57 -64.33 60.77
C SER A 299 -1.85 -65.40 59.96
N ILE A 300 -2.28 -65.56 58.71
CA ILE A 300 -1.49 -65.84 57.49
C ILE A 300 -2.46 -65.71 56.30
N ILE A 301 -2.22 -64.69 55.46
CA ILE A 301 -2.34 -64.64 53.99
C ILE A 301 -2.12 -63.16 53.63
N ASP A 302 -0.99 -62.88 52.97
CA ASP A 302 -0.67 -61.55 52.46
C ASP A 302 -1.68 -61.12 51.36
N PRO A 303 -1.93 -59.81 51.19
CA PRO A 303 -3.03 -59.31 50.36
C PRO A 303 -2.69 -59.29 48.86
N ILE A 304 -2.44 -60.46 48.26
CA ILE A 304 -2.35 -60.64 46.80
C ILE A 304 -3.10 -61.93 46.41
N GLN A 305 -4.03 -61.81 45.46
CA GLN A 305 -4.97 -62.85 44.97
C GLN A 305 -6.14 -63.19 45.92
N LEU A 306 -7.25 -62.47 45.76
CA LEU A 306 -8.41 -62.98 45.01
C LEU A 306 -9.46 -61.88 44.83
N ALA A 307 -9.51 -61.34 43.62
CA ALA A 307 -10.75 -60.80 43.09
C ALA A 307 -11.74 -61.95 42.82
N GLU A 308 -12.99 -61.61 42.50
CA GLU A 308 -14.01 -62.53 41.96
C GLU A 308 -14.61 -63.55 42.96
N GLN A 309 -15.76 -63.21 43.56
CA GLN A 309 -17.06 -63.77 43.11
C GLN A 309 -18.28 -63.17 43.85
N SER A 310 -19.02 -62.36 43.11
CA SER A 310 -20.50 -62.29 43.04
C SER A 310 -21.43 -62.56 44.24
N ASN A 311 -22.23 -61.52 44.54
CA ASN A 311 -23.71 -61.51 44.67
C ASN A 311 -24.43 -62.02 45.95
N GLY A 312 -25.18 -61.07 46.56
CA GLY A 312 -26.31 -61.32 47.48
C GLY A 312 -26.47 -60.24 48.56
N LYS A 313 -27.01 -59.03 48.27
CA LYS A 313 -28.43 -58.62 48.49
C LYS A 313 -28.96 -58.99 49.89
N PHE A 314 -29.46 -58.12 50.78
CA PHE A 314 -29.81 -56.67 50.83
C PHE A 314 -29.43 -56.14 52.25
N PHE A 315 -29.56 -54.88 52.69
CA PHE A 315 -30.17 -53.65 52.14
C PHE A 315 -29.12 -52.52 51.93
N SER A 316 -29.40 -51.24 52.24
CA SER A 316 -28.54 -50.12 51.81
C SER A 316 -28.37 -48.95 52.82
N PRO A 317 -27.17 -48.32 52.89
CA PRO A 317 -26.97 -47.01 53.50
C PRO A 317 -27.34 -45.89 52.51
N VAL A 318 -28.62 -45.55 52.42
CA VAL A 318 -29.07 -44.34 51.69
C VAL A 318 -28.99 -43.14 52.63
N SER A 319 -28.36 -42.04 52.17
CA SER A 319 -28.77 -40.62 52.38
C SER A 319 -27.64 -39.60 52.67
N THR A 320 -26.34 -39.94 52.71
CA THR A 320 -25.28 -38.91 52.92
C THR A 320 -24.23 -38.85 51.83
N ASP A 321 -23.43 -39.89 51.60
CA ASP A 321 -22.46 -39.88 50.49
C ASP A 321 -23.19 -39.74 49.14
N SER A 322 -24.30 -40.47 48.93
CA SER A 322 -25.15 -40.30 47.74
C SER A 322 -25.89 -38.96 47.64
N ARG A 323 -25.82 -38.08 48.65
CA ARG A 323 -26.25 -36.68 48.55
C ARG A 323 -25.07 -35.75 48.26
N LEU A 324 -23.88 -36.04 48.77
CA LEU A 324 -22.65 -35.32 48.45
C LEU A 324 -22.24 -35.55 46.99
N ASP A 325 -22.22 -36.80 46.55
CA ASP A 325 -21.94 -37.17 45.15
C ASP A 325 -22.98 -36.51 44.22
N LYS A 326 -24.28 -36.58 44.55
CA LYS A 326 -25.32 -35.87 43.78
C LYS A 326 -25.13 -34.35 43.74
N VAL A 327 -24.66 -33.72 44.82
CA VAL A 327 -24.41 -32.28 44.85
C VAL A 327 -23.14 -31.92 44.07
N GLU A 328 -22.09 -32.76 44.10
CA GLU A 328 -20.87 -32.57 43.32
C GLU A 328 -21.13 -32.82 41.83
N ASP A 329 -21.86 -33.87 41.46
CA ASP A 329 -22.35 -34.13 40.11
C ASP A 329 -23.25 -33.00 39.60
N GLN A 330 -24.16 -32.50 40.42
CA GLN A 330 -25.06 -31.41 40.03
C GLN A 330 -24.33 -30.06 39.96
N GLN A 331 -23.31 -29.81 40.78
CA GLN A 331 -22.47 -28.62 40.67
C GLN A 331 -21.52 -28.71 39.45
N ASN A 332 -20.98 -29.88 39.15
CA ASN A 332 -20.18 -30.12 37.94
C ASN A 332 -21.06 -29.98 36.68
N SER A 333 -22.27 -30.56 36.68
CA SER A 333 -23.27 -30.44 35.62
C SER A 333 -23.65 -28.97 35.36
N VAL A 334 -24.02 -28.19 36.38
CA VAL A 334 -24.32 -26.76 36.21
C VAL A 334 -23.10 -25.96 35.75
N THR A 335 -21.88 -26.30 36.20
CA THR A 335 -20.65 -25.64 35.74
C THR A 335 -20.34 -25.96 34.28
N GLN A 336 -20.62 -27.20 33.85
CA GLN A 336 -20.49 -27.68 32.48
C GLN A 336 -21.52 -27.00 31.57
N GLU A 337 -22.80 -26.96 31.96
CA GLU A 337 -23.89 -26.30 31.22
C GLU A 337 -23.65 -24.79 31.07
N ILE A 338 -23.11 -24.12 32.10
CA ILE A 338 -22.71 -22.72 32.01
C ILE A 338 -21.54 -22.55 31.02
N ARG A 339 -20.53 -23.44 31.05
CA ARG A 339 -19.41 -23.38 30.10
C ARG A 339 -19.89 -23.57 28.66
N GLU A 340 -20.70 -24.59 28.42
CA GLU A 340 -21.26 -24.90 27.09
C GLU A 340 -22.08 -23.72 26.56
N ARG A 341 -22.92 -23.08 27.40
CA ARG A 341 -23.62 -21.83 27.01
C ARG A 341 -22.69 -20.65 26.74
N PHE A 342 -21.55 -20.53 27.42
CA PHE A 342 -20.56 -19.49 27.13
C PHE A 342 -19.82 -19.78 25.81
N GLU A 343 -19.45 -21.03 25.55
CA GLU A 343 -18.82 -21.46 24.28
C GLU A 343 -19.79 -21.30 23.09
N GLU A 344 -21.07 -21.63 23.27
CA GLU A 344 -22.14 -21.32 22.30
C GLU A 344 -22.29 -19.81 22.06
N PHE A 345 -22.25 -18.99 23.12
CA PHE A 345 -22.38 -17.54 23.02
C PHE A 345 -21.18 -16.88 22.34
N GLU A 346 -19.95 -17.31 22.64
CA GLU A 346 -18.74 -16.85 21.95
C GLU A 346 -18.75 -17.29 20.48
N THR A 347 -19.13 -18.54 20.18
CA THR A 347 -19.29 -19.05 18.81
C THR A 347 -20.35 -18.27 18.03
N SER A 348 -21.46 -17.93 18.69
CA SER A 348 -22.54 -17.12 18.11
C SER A 348 -22.08 -15.68 17.81
N ILE A 349 -21.37 -15.03 18.73
CA ILE A 349 -20.78 -13.69 18.50
C ILE A 349 -19.76 -13.73 17.37
N LEU A 350 -18.86 -14.72 17.35
CA LEU A 350 -17.86 -14.87 16.30
C LEU A 350 -18.52 -15.09 14.94
N SER A 351 -19.55 -15.94 14.86
CA SER A 351 -20.35 -16.16 13.65
C SER A 351 -21.04 -14.87 13.17
N ILE A 352 -21.65 -14.10 14.07
CA ILE A 352 -22.28 -12.80 13.74
C ILE A 352 -21.24 -11.78 13.25
N MET A 353 -20.06 -11.70 13.89
CA MET A 353 -18.99 -10.79 13.49
C MET A 353 -18.38 -11.19 12.14
N GLN A 354 -18.11 -12.47 11.92
CA GLN A 354 -17.61 -13.00 10.66
C GLN A 354 -18.64 -12.82 9.53
N GLY A 355 -19.92 -13.07 9.78
CA GLY A 355 -21.00 -12.82 8.82
C GLY A 355 -21.10 -11.34 8.42
N ARG A 356 -20.98 -10.42 9.39
CA ARG A 356 -20.96 -8.97 9.13
C ARG A 356 -19.71 -8.51 8.38
N LEU A 357 -18.54 -9.05 8.72
CA LEU A 357 -17.28 -8.79 8.01
C LEU A 357 -17.33 -9.32 6.57
N SER A 358 -17.84 -10.52 6.36
CA SER A 358 -18.03 -11.12 5.04
C SER A 358 -19.01 -10.31 4.19
N ALA A 359 -20.17 -9.93 4.74
CA ALA A 359 -21.13 -9.07 4.06
C ALA A 359 -20.54 -7.70 3.69
N LEU A 360 -19.74 -7.10 4.59
CA LEU A 360 -19.03 -5.84 4.31
C LEU A 360 -17.96 -6.03 3.22
N ASN A 361 -17.18 -7.11 3.26
CA ASN A 361 -16.18 -7.43 2.24
C ASN A 361 -16.85 -7.58 0.87
N ASN A 362 -17.89 -8.41 0.77
CA ASN A 362 -18.64 -8.63 -0.48
C ASN A 362 -19.29 -7.33 -1.00
N THR A 363 -19.69 -6.42 -0.10
CA THR A 363 -20.21 -5.09 -0.48
C THR A 363 -19.10 -4.18 -1.02
N ILE A 364 -17.90 -4.19 -0.43
CA ILE A 364 -16.75 -3.42 -0.91
C ILE A 364 -16.28 -3.98 -2.26
N GLU A 365 -16.14 -5.30 -2.36
CA GLU A 365 -15.68 -6.02 -3.54
C GLU A 365 -16.67 -5.88 -4.71
N GLY A 366 -17.98 -6.00 -4.46
CA GLY A 366 -19.01 -5.69 -5.45
C GLY A 366 -19.02 -4.23 -5.91
N ARG A 367 -18.65 -3.27 -5.03
CA ARG A 367 -18.48 -1.86 -5.42
C ARG A 367 -17.18 -1.63 -6.21
N LEU A 368 -16.10 -2.35 -5.91
CA LEU A 368 -14.86 -2.31 -6.67
C LEU A 368 -15.06 -2.90 -8.07
N ILE A 369 -15.64 -4.09 -8.19
CA ILE A 369 -16.01 -4.70 -9.48
C ILE A 369 -16.95 -3.79 -10.28
N GLY A 370 -17.97 -3.19 -9.63
CA GLY A 370 -18.85 -2.23 -10.29
C GLY A 370 -18.17 -0.92 -10.70
N MET A 371 -17.10 -0.51 -10.02
CA MET A 371 -16.25 0.61 -10.43
C MET A 371 -15.34 0.21 -11.60
N GLU A 372 -14.74 -0.97 -11.55
CA GLU A 372 -13.87 -1.53 -12.57
C GLU A 372 -14.62 -1.74 -13.89
N GLN A 373 -15.76 -2.43 -13.88
CA GLN A 373 -16.65 -2.55 -15.06
C GLN A 373 -17.13 -1.20 -15.61
N LYS A 374 -17.29 -0.19 -14.74
CA LYS A 374 -17.67 1.17 -15.17
C LYS A 374 -16.48 1.94 -15.75
N ILE A 375 -15.26 1.70 -15.28
CA ILE A 375 -14.01 2.22 -15.85
C ILE A 375 -13.76 1.54 -17.19
N GLU A 376 -13.76 0.21 -17.24
CA GLU A 376 -13.60 -0.61 -18.44
C GLU A 376 -14.66 -0.28 -19.48
N GLY A 377 -15.95 -0.31 -19.13
CA GLY A 377 -17.03 0.11 -20.04
C GLY A 377 -17.01 1.60 -20.41
N THR A 378 -16.18 2.43 -19.77
CA THR A 378 -15.89 3.81 -20.24
C THR A 378 -14.65 3.85 -21.12
N LEU A 379 -13.62 3.05 -20.82
CA LEU A 379 -12.43 2.84 -21.65
C LEU A 379 -12.81 2.19 -22.99
N SER A 380 -13.70 1.20 -23.02
CA SER A 380 -14.20 0.58 -24.26
C SER A 380 -15.03 1.56 -25.08
N ARG A 381 -15.91 2.38 -24.45
CA ARG A 381 -16.63 3.45 -25.17
C ARG A 381 -15.72 4.60 -25.61
N MET A 382 -14.62 4.86 -24.91
CA MET A 382 -13.56 5.75 -25.40
C MET A 382 -12.77 5.08 -26.52
N GLY A 383 -12.56 3.75 -26.48
CA GLY A 383 -11.94 2.93 -27.52
C GLY A 383 -12.75 2.94 -28.81
N GLU A 384 -14.02 2.56 -28.75
CA GLU A 384 -14.97 2.61 -29.87
C GLU A 384 -15.15 4.04 -30.41
N LYS A 385 -15.09 5.07 -29.55
CA LYS A 385 -15.02 6.46 -30.01
C LYS A 385 -13.66 6.80 -30.64
N MET A 386 -12.54 6.31 -30.10
CA MET A 386 -11.20 6.49 -30.68
C MET A 386 -11.06 5.79 -32.04
N GLU A 387 -11.73 4.66 -32.22
CA GLU A 387 -11.64 3.80 -33.40
C GLU A 387 -12.70 4.18 -34.47
N GLY A 388 -13.86 4.68 -34.04
CA GLY A 388 -14.90 5.23 -34.91
C GLY A 388 -14.78 6.73 -35.22
N ASN A 389 -14.11 7.53 -34.39
CA ASN A 389 -13.94 8.97 -34.58
C ASN A 389 -12.83 9.58 -33.65
N PRO A 390 -11.53 9.43 -33.97
CA PRO A 390 -10.42 9.63 -33.04
C PRO A 390 -10.36 11.03 -32.37
N PRO A 391 -10.55 11.13 -31.04
CA PRO A 391 -10.25 12.32 -30.27
C PRO A 391 -8.74 12.46 -30.05
N ASN A 392 -8.26 13.69 -30.18
CA ASN A 392 -6.86 14.07 -30.13
C ASN A 392 -6.28 13.98 -28.70
N LEU A 393 -5.08 13.40 -28.52
CA LEU A 393 -4.39 13.40 -27.22
C LEU A 393 -3.63 14.72 -26.98
N GLU A 394 -4.39 15.78 -26.79
CA GLU A 394 -3.99 17.06 -26.20
C GLU A 394 -4.83 17.22 -24.92
N THR A 395 -4.32 17.27 -23.69
CA THR A 395 -3.19 18.05 -23.19
C THR A 395 -2.83 17.68 -21.74
N LEU A 396 -1.61 18.03 -21.32
CA LEU A 396 -1.35 18.45 -19.93
C LEU A 396 -0.28 19.57 -19.93
N PRO A 397 -0.68 20.86 -20.01
CA PRO A 397 0.11 21.88 -19.30
C PRO A 397 -0.72 23.06 -18.72
N TYR A 398 -1.61 22.82 -17.76
CA TYR A 398 -2.21 23.89 -16.94
C TYR A 398 -1.37 24.18 -15.68
N VAL A 399 -0.15 24.67 -15.89
CA VAL A 399 0.72 25.22 -14.82
C VAL A 399 1.22 26.63 -15.17
N HIS A 400 1.25 26.98 -16.47
CA HIS A 400 1.93 28.21 -16.93
C HIS A 400 1.15 29.51 -16.63
N HIS A 401 -0.18 29.49 -16.52
CA HIS A 401 -0.96 30.72 -16.34
C HIS A 401 -0.91 31.27 -14.89
N ALA A 402 -0.76 30.42 -13.87
CA ALA A 402 -0.66 30.85 -12.47
C ALA A 402 0.70 31.51 -12.15
N LEU A 403 1.78 31.03 -12.78
CA LEU A 403 3.12 31.61 -12.65
C LEU A 403 3.23 32.97 -13.34
N SER A 404 2.68 33.12 -14.56
CA SER A 404 2.77 34.37 -15.32
C SER A 404 2.10 35.57 -14.62
N VAL A 405 0.95 35.36 -13.96
CA VAL A 405 0.23 36.43 -13.25
C VAL A 405 0.92 36.85 -11.95
N THR A 406 1.63 35.92 -11.29
CA THR A 406 2.36 36.21 -10.04
C THR A 406 3.65 36.98 -10.31
N ILE A 407 4.37 36.65 -11.39
CA ILE A 407 5.64 37.30 -11.77
C ILE A 407 5.40 38.71 -12.37
N ALA A 408 4.31 38.93 -13.11
CA ALA A 408 4.01 40.24 -13.67
C ALA A 408 3.77 41.32 -12.60
N ASN A 409 3.15 40.95 -11.47
CA ASN A 409 2.86 41.89 -10.38
C ASN A 409 4.08 42.25 -9.52
N SER A 410 5.20 41.50 -9.57
CA SER A 410 6.42 41.83 -8.81
C SER A 410 7.34 42.84 -9.51
N HIS A 411 7.18 43.06 -10.82
CA HIS A 411 8.02 43.99 -11.59
C HIS A 411 7.43 45.40 -11.76
N ALA A 412 6.31 45.72 -11.09
CA ALA A 412 5.66 47.03 -11.15
C ALA A 412 5.82 47.87 -9.87
N ASN A 413 6.46 47.34 -8.81
CA ASN A 413 6.59 47.99 -7.49
C ASN A 413 8.00 47.78 -6.87
N ALA A 414 9.05 47.88 -7.69
CA ALA A 414 10.45 47.88 -7.26
C ALA A 414 11.30 48.80 -8.15
#